data_AF-A0A0D2JJW3-F1
#
_entry.id   AF-A0A0D2JJW3-F1
#
_cell.length_a   1.000
_cell.length_b   1.000
_cell.length_c   1.000
_cell.angle_alpha   90.00
_cell.angle_beta   90.00
_cell.angle_gamma   90.00
#
_symmetry.space_group_name_H-M   'P 1'
#
loop_
_entity.id
_entity.type
_entity.pdbx_description
1 polymer ?
#
loop_
_entity_poly.entity_id
_entity_poly.type
_entity_poly.pdbx_seq_one_letter_code
_entity_poly.pdbx_strand_id
1 'polypeptide(L)'
;MPIPRPGEPVRGSRTGIPVMALFDLLGRRWAMGVIWNLSQGAASFRSLQRACESISPSVLNSRLKDLREAGFVELSDDGYALTALGQELFQLLKPFKEWSIRWGDNFNSKV
;
A
#
# COMPACT_ATOMS: atom_id res chain seq x y z
N MET A 1 2.51 -13.46 -7.44
CA MET A 1 3.87 -12.88 -7.40
C MET A 1 4.33 -12.91 -5.96
N PRO A 2 5.53 -13.44 -5.66
CA PRO A 2 6.04 -13.45 -4.29
C PRO A 2 6.11 -12.01 -3.74
N ILE A 3 5.99 -11.85 -2.42
CA ILE A 3 6.22 -10.56 -1.75
C ILE A 3 7.65 -10.08 -2.07
N PRO A 4 7.90 -8.79 -2.32
CA PRO A 4 9.25 -8.32 -2.57
C PRO A 4 10.00 -8.24 -1.24
N ARG A 5 11.23 -8.75 -1.19
CA ARG A 5 12.02 -8.88 0.03
C ARG A 5 13.31 -8.07 -0.07
N PRO A 6 13.73 -7.34 1.00
CA PRO A 6 15.06 -6.77 1.06
C PRO A 6 16.14 -7.84 0.86
N GLY A 7 17.25 -7.48 0.20
CA GLY A 7 18.34 -8.39 -0.16
C GLY A 7 18.14 -9.15 -1.47
N GLU A 8 16.93 -9.15 -2.04
CA GLU A 8 16.63 -9.80 -3.32
C GLU A 8 16.37 -8.78 -4.44
N PRO A 9 16.60 -9.13 -5.72
CA PRO A 9 16.16 -8.32 -6.85
C PRO A 9 14.63 -8.16 -6.88
N VAL A 10 14.16 -6.97 -7.19
CA VAL A 10 12.73 -6.62 -7.23
C VAL A 10 12.38 -5.89 -8.54
N ARG A 11 11.10 -5.61 -8.78
CA ARG A 11 10.70 -4.87 -9.98
C ARG A 11 11.37 -3.49 -9.98
N GLY A 12 12.11 -3.18 -11.04
CA GLY A 12 12.78 -1.89 -11.20
C GLY A 12 14.11 -1.74 -10.46
N SER A 13 14.62 -2.77 -9.77
CA SER A 13 15.94 -2.71 -9.11
C SER A 13 16.59 -4.08 -8.92
N ARG A 14 17.92 -4.15 -9.13
CA ARG A 14 18.73 -5.36 -8.88
C ARG A 14 19.60 -5.27 -7.61
N THR A 15 19.51 -4.16 -6.89
CA THR A 15 20.45 -3.81 -5.81
C THR A 15 20.16 -4.51 -4.48
N GLY A 16 18.94 -5.00 -4.26
CA GLY A 16 18.51 -5.56 -2.98
C GLY A 16 18.30 -4.53 -1.86
N ILE A 17 18.42 -3.22 -2.13
CA ILE A 17 18.27 -2.19 -1.10
C ILE A 17 16.82 -2.18 -0.58
N PRO A 18 16.59 -2.13 0.76
CA PRO A 18 15.25 -2.27 1.35
C PRO A 18 14.19 -1.30 0.80
N VAL A 19 14.56 -0.05 0.53
CA VAL A 19 13.63 0.96 -0.01
C VAL A 19 13.06 0.55 -1.37
N MET A 20 13.82 -0.19 -2.18
CA MET A 20 13.35 -0.65 -3.49
C MET A 20 12.33 -1.78 -3.34
N ALA A 21 12.51 -2.70 -2.38
CA ALA A 21 11.52 -3.71 -2.08
C ALA A 21 10.23 -3.09 -1.54
N LEU A 22 10.34 -2.06 -0.68
CA LEU A 22 9.20 -1.29 -0.21
C LEU A 22 8.45 -0.63 -1.38
N PHE A 23 9.15 0.04 -2.29
CA PHE A 23 8.50 0.66 -3.46
C PHE A 23 7.90 -0.34 -4.43
N ASP A 24 8.48 -1.54 -4.63
CA ASP A 24 7.83 -2.62 -5.37
C ASP A 24 6.47 -2.95 -4.72
N LEU A 25 6.47 -3.24 -3.40
CA LEU A 25 5.25 -3.59 -2.66
C LEU A 25 4.18 -2.50 -2.76
N LEU A 26 4.53 -1.25 -2.48
CA LEU A 26 3.59 -0.13 -2.51
C LEU A 26 3.10 0.18 -3.92
N GLY A 27 3.93 -0.06 -4.94
CA GLY A 27 3.56 0.05 -6.34
C GLY A 27 2.65 -1.08 -6.85
N ARG A 28 2.40 -2.12 -6.05
CA ARG A 28 1.44 -3.18 -6.44
C ARG A 28 0.04 -2.63 -6.44
N ARG A 29 -0.75 -3.06 -7.44
CA ARG A 29 -2.16 -2.67 -7.60
C ARG A 29 -2.90 -2.79 -6.26
N TRP A 30 -3.48 -1.68 -5.80
CA TRP A 30 -4.25 -1.53 -4.55
C TRP A 30 -3.50 -1.61 -3.21
N ALA A 31 -2.18 -1.80 -3.18
CA ALA A 31 -1.43 -1.82 -1.91
C ALA A 31 -1.58 -0.50 -1.13
N MET A 32 -1.29 0.63 -1.77
CA MET A 32 -1.50 1.96 -1.16
C MET A 32 -2.98 2.25 -0.87
N GLY A 33 -3.90 1.80 -1.73
CA GLY A 33 -5.34 1.99 -1.51
C GLY A 33 -5.85 1.29 -0.24
N VAL A 34 -5.38 0.07 0.02
CA VAL A 34 -5.69 -0.64 1.28
C VAL A 34 -5.12 0.11 2.48
N ILE A 35 -3.85 0.54 2.43
CA ILE A 35 -3.23 1.34 3.51
C ILE A 35 -4.04 2.62 3.78
N TRP A 36 -4.43 3.32 2.71
CA TRP A 36 -5.19 4.57 2.83
C TRP A 36 -6.56 4.37 3.48
N ASN A 37 -7.26 3.30 3.12
CA ASN A 37 -8.55 2.98 3.72
C ASN A 37 -8.40 2.59 5.20
N LEU A 38 -7.42 1.74 5.52
CA LEU A 38 -7.17 1.30 6.89
C LEU A 38 -6.61 2.39 7.80
N SER A 39 -6.07 3.49 7.24
CA SER A 39 -5.69 4.67 8.02
C SER A 39 -6.87 5.34 8.73
N GLN A 40 -8.11 5.08 8.28
CA GLN A 40 -9.34 5.62 8.87
C GLN A 40 -9.91 4.73 9.98
N GLY A 41 -9.30 3.57 10.24
CA GLY A 41 -9.75 2.59 11.22
C GLY A 41 -9.81 1.17 10.65
N ALA A 42 -10.13 0.21 11.51
CA ALA A 42 -10.30 -1.17 11.11
C ALA A 42 -11.46 -1.33 10.12
N ALA A 43 -11.32 -2.27 9.18
CA ALA A 43 -12.34 -2.52 8.15
C ALA A 43 -12.48 -4.00 7.82
N SER A 44 -13.74 -4.41 7.59
CA SER A 44 -14.03 -5.73 7.04
C SER A 44 -13.50 -5.89 5.61
N PHE A 45 -13.30 -7.14 5.16
CA PHE A 45 -12.94 -7.42 3.77
C PHE A 45 -13.92 -6.81 2.76
N ARG A 46 -15.23 -6.89 3.04
CA ARG A 46 -16.28 -6.36 2.16
C ARG A 46 -16.21 -4.83 2.07
N SER A 47 -15.94 -4.16 3.19
CA SER A 47 -15.77 -2.71 3.23
C SER A 47 -14.56 -2.28 2.39
N LEU A 48 -13.42 -2.95 2.55
CA LEU A 48 -12.22 -2.72 1.76
C LEU A 48 -12.45 -2.97 0.26
N GLN A 49 -13.18 -4.04 -0.08
CA GLN A 49 -13.47 -4.37 -1.47
C GLN A 49 -14.30 -3.28 -2.16
N ARG A 50 -15.30 -2.73 -1.46
CA ARG A 50 -16.12 -1.61 -1.98
C ARG A 50 -15.31 -0.33 -2.11
N ALA A 51 -14.48 -0.01 -1.12
CA ALA A 51 -13.70 1.22 -1.11
C ALA A 51 -12.55 1.21 -2.14
N CYS A 52 -12.06 0.03 -2.52
CA CYS A 52 -11.04 -0.15 -3.56
C CYS A 52 -11.67 -0.38 -4.95
N GLU A 53 -12.67 0.43 -5.33
CA GLU A 53 -13.33 0.44 -6.64
C GLU A 53 -13.70 -0.94 -7.20
N SER A 54 -14.27 -1.82 -6.35
CA SER A 54 -14.64 -3.19 -6.75
C SER A 54 -13.46 -4.05 -7.23
N ILE A 55 -12.30 -3.90 -6.59
CA ILE A 55 -11.19 -4.85 -6.68
C ILE A 55 -11.70 -6.29 -6.59
N SER A 56 -11.16 -7.19 -7.42
CA SER A 56 -11.55 -8.60 -7.35
C SER A 56 -11.14 -9.21 -6.01
N PRO A 57 -11.95 -10.14 -5.44
CA PRO A 57 -11.63 -10.76 -4.15
C PRO A 57 -10.24 -11.39 -4.11
N SER A 58 -9.81 -12.03 -5.20
CA SER A 58 -8.49 -12.66 -5.30
C SER A 58 -7.36 -11.64 -5.21
N VAL A 59 -7.50 -10.47 -5.85
CA VAL A 59 -6.47 -9.42 -5.77
C VAL A 59 -6.47 -8.80 -4.38
N LEU A 60 -7.63 -8.52 -3.77
CA LEU A 60 -7.69 -7.98 -2.41
C LEU A 60 -7.06 -8.93 -1.40
N ASN A 61 -7.40 -10.22 -1.47
CA ASN A 61 -6.83 -11.24 -0.60
C ASN A 61 -5.31 -11.33 -0.76
N SER A 62 -4.81 -11.33 -2.00
CA SER A 62 -3.37 -11.30 -2.27
C SER A 62 -2.70 -10.06 -1.66
N ARG A 63 -3.32 -8.88 -1.74
CA ARG A 63 -2.76 -7.64 -1.17
C ARG A 63 -2.79 -7.63 0.34
N LEU A 64 -3.87 -8.08 0.95
CA LEU A 64 -3.95 -8.20 2.41
C LEU A 64 -2.91 -9.21 2.92
N LYS A 65 -2.69 -10.31 2.20
CA LYS A 65 -1.62 -11.26 2.52
C LYS A 65 -0.24 -10.61 2.43
N ASP A 66 0.08 -9.94 1.31
CA ASP A 66 1.37 -9.26 1.12
C ASP A 66 1.62 -8.19 2.22
N LEU A 67 0.61 -7.37 2.54
CA LEU A 67 0.72 -6.31 3.55
C LEU A 67 0.80 -6.84 4.98
N ARG A 68 0.19 -7.99 5.26
CA ARG A 68 0.32 -8.70 6.55
C ARG A 68 1.70 -9.32 6.71
N GLU A 69 2.22 -9.98 5.66
CA GLU A 69 3.57 -10.55 5.68
C GLU A 69 4.64 -9.46 5.80
N ALA A 70 4.40 -8.26 5.26
CA ALA A 70 5.25 -7.09 5.46
C ALA A 70 5.11 -6.42 6.85
N GLY A 71 4.15 -6.85 7.67
CA GLY A 71 3.92 -6.29 9.00
C GLY A 71 3.18 -4.93 9.03
N PHE A 72 2.60 -4.48 7.92
CA PHE A 72 1.84 -3.21 7.86
C PHE A 72 0.37 -3.36 8.24
N VAL A 73 -0.20 -4.55 8.03
CA VAL A 73 -1.61 -4.85 8.30
C VAL A 73 -1.69 -6.04 9.24
N GLU A 74 -2.69 -6.04 10.10
CA GLU A 74 -3.07 -7.17 10.94
C GLU A 74 -4.57 -7.46 10.84
N LEU A 75 -4.99 -8.62 11.36
CA LEU A 75 -6.40 -8.96 11.53
C LEU A 75 -6.72 -8.81 13.02
N SER A 76 -7.58 -7.84 13.33
CA SER A 76 -8.13 -7.56 14.66
C SER A 76 -9.57 -8.07 14.77
N ASP A 77 -10.17 -7.92 15.95
CA ASP A 77 -11.58 -8.27 16.18
C ASP A 77 -12.56 -7.48 15.29
N ASP A 78 -12.21 -6.23 14.96
CA ASP A 78 -13.02 -5.34 14.11
C ASP A 78 -12.71 -5.48 12.60
N GLY A 79 -11.86 -6.45 12.23
CA GLY A 79 -11.41 -6.69 10.87
C GLY A 79 -9.95 -6.31 10.63
N TYR A 80 -9.61 -5.99 9.39
CA TYR A 80 -8.23 -5.64 9.04
C TYR A 80 -7.90 -4.24 9.57
N ALA A 81 -6.72 -4.06 10.16
CA ALA A 81 -6.26 -2.78 10.68
C ALA A 81 -4.79 -2.56 10.31
N LEU A 82 -4.36 -1.29 10.29
CA LEU A 82 -2.93 -1.00 10.25
C LEU A 82 -2.28 -1.33 11.59
N THR A 83 -1.12 -1.98 11.55
CA THR A 83 -0.25 -2.12 12.71
C THR A 83 0.38 -0.76 13.07
N ALA A 84 1.11 -0.68 14.19
CA ALA A 84 1.93 0.49 14.50
C ALA A 84 2.89 0.87 13.34
N LEU A 85 3.58 -0.12 12.77
CA LEU A 85 4.45 0.08 11.60
C LEU A 85 3.67 0.55 10.37
N GLY A 86 2.47 0.03 10.14
CA GLY A 86 1.57 0.48 9.07
C GLY A 86 1.13 1.93 9.24
N GLN A 87 0.85 2.35 10.47
CA GLN A 87 0.50 3.74 10.80
C GLN A 87 1.69 4.67 10.59
N GLU A 88 2.90 4.29 11.02
CA GLU A 88 4.13 5.04 10.76
C GLU A 88 4.35 5.26 9.26
N LEU A 89 4.21 4.18 8.46
CA LEU A 89 4.30 4.28 7.01
C LEU A 89 3.24 5.25 6.44
N PHE A 90 2.00 5.18 6.91
CA PHE A 90 0.95 6.10 6.47
C PHE A 90 1.30 7.56 6.77
N GLN A 91 1.88 7.86 7.94
CA GLN A 91 2.32 9.22 8.28
C GLN A 91 3.42 9.74 7.34
N LEU A 92 4.27 8.86 6.79
CA LEU A 92 5.25 9.24 5.76
C LEU A 92 4.58 9.48 4.38
N LEU A 93 3.57 8.68 4.03
CA LEU A 93 2.87 8.77 2.75
C LEU A 93 1.91 9.97 2.67
N LYS A 94 1.31 10.37 3.78
CA LYS A 94 0.36 11.50 3.85
C LYS A 94 0.93 12.80 3.26
N PRO A 95 2.07 13.34 3.72
CA PRO A 95 2.65 14.55 3.13
C PRO A 95 3.15 14.31 1.70
N PHE A 96 3.56 13.08 1.36
CA PHE A 96 3.96 12.73 0.00
C PHE A 96 2.80 12.90 -1.00
N LYS A 97 1.55 12.57 -0.62
CA LYS A 97 0.36 12.83 -1.45
C LYS A 97 0.15 14.32 -1.73
N GLU A 98 0.32 15.17 -0.73
CA GLU A 98 0.17 16.62 -0.91
C GLU A 98 1.25 17.18 -1.84
N TRP A 99 2.49 16.71 -1.70
CA TRP A 99 3.56 17.03 -2.62
C TRP A 99 3.30 16.49 -4.04
N SER A 100 2.78 15.26 -4.18
CA SER A 100 2.54 14.65 -5.49
C SER A 100 1.49 15.40 -6.30
N ILE A 101 0.52 16.04 -5.65
CA ILE A 101 -0.44 16.92 -6.32
C ILE A 101 0.29 18.12 -6.96
N ARG A 102 1.14 18.82 -6.19
CA ARG A 102 1.95 19.93 -6.71
C ARG A 102 2.91 19.49 -7.82
N TRP A 103 3.51 18.31 -7.68
CA TRP A 103 4.33 17.73 -8.74
C TRP A 103 3.51 17.46 -10.02
N GLY A 104 2.27 16.99 -9.87
CA GLY A 104 1.34 16.75 -10.98
C GLY A 104 1.01 17.99 -11.80
N ASP A 105 0.97 19.17 -11.18
CA ASP A 105 0.69 20.44 -11.87
C ASP A 105 1.72 20.78 -12.96
N ASN A 106 2.96 20.26 -12.86
CA ASN A 106 3.97 20.40 -13.92
C ASN A 106 3.56 19.72 -15.23
N PHE A 107 2.66 18.74 -15.19
CA PHE A 107 2.16 18.03 -16.37
C PHE A 107 0.85 18.62 -16.90
N ASN A 108 0.15 19.41 -16.10
CA ASN A 108 -1.12 20.06 -16.47
C ASN A 108 -0.93 21.41 -17.19
N SER A 109 0.30 21.87 -17.35
CA SER A 109 0.65 23.18 -17.97
C SER A 109 0.78 23.13 -19.50
N LYS A 110 -0.08 22.34 -20.18
CA LYS A 110 -0.23 22.42 -21.64
C LYS A 110 -1.69 22.66 -22.01
N VAL A 111 -2.07 23.93 -21.96
CA VAL A 111 -3.07 24.56 -22.84
C VAL A 111 -2.43 25.82 -23.40
#